data_AF-A0A2G8HY09-F1
#
_entry.id   AF-A0A2G8HY09-F1
#
_cell.length_a   1.000
_cell.length_b   1.000
_cell.length_c   1.000
_cell.angle_alpha   90.00
_cell.angle_beta   90.00
_cell.angle_gamma   90.00
#
_symmetry.space_group_name_H-M   'P 1'
#
loop_
_entity.id
_entity.type
_entity.pdbx_description
1 polymer ?
#
loop_
_entity_poly.entity_id
_entity_poly.type
_entity_poly.pdbx_seq_one_letter_code
_entity_poly.pdbx_strand_id
1 'polypeptide(L)'
;MKTILSLIFILSSIQVASANLDCDRVLTSDYSVDSQSFKLNEFDLESDFEVSAVAFAREAVTKLYSNLGCEELKQKSLQTATCSEVIKGVSTSKVCYLENKQGYFLVSKDMMENINILYNRWD
;
A
#
# COMPACT_ATOMS: atom_id res chain seq x y z
N MET A 1 -51.62 2.98 16.71
CA MET A 1 -50.54 3.98 16.57
C MET A 1 -49.33 3.77 17.49
N LYS A 2 -49.43 3.04 18.62
CA LYS A 2 -48.27 2.76 19.50
C LYS A 2 -47.27 1.72 18.95
N THR A 3 -47.72 0.81 18.08
CA THR A 3 -46.87 -0.24 17.49
C THR A 3 -46.00 0.25 16.33
N ILE A 4 -46.37 1.34 15.66
CA ILE A 4 -45.60 1.91 14.54
C ILE A 4 -44.34 2.62 15.05
N LEU A 5 -44.41 3.26 16.22
CA LEU A 5 -43.27 3.94 16.84
C LEU A 5 -42.14 2.97 17.24
N SER A 6 -42.50 1.73 17.62
CA SER A 6 -41.53 0.73 18.05
C SER A 6 -40.75 0.10 16.88
N LEU A 7 -41.28 0.16 15.65
CA LEU A 7 -40.63 -0.39 14.46
C LEU A 7 -39.54 0.55 13.94
N ILE A 8 -39.73 1.87 14.07
CA ILE A 8 -38.77 2.89 13.63
C ILE A 8 -37.47 2.84 14.47
N PHE A 9 -37.57 2.52 15.76
CA PHE A 9 -36.41 2.40 16.65
C PHE A 9 -35.51 1.19 16.36
N ILE A 10 -36.04 0.15 15.70
CA ILE A 10 -35.28 -1.06 15.34
C ILE A 10 -34.55 -0.89 14.00
N LEU A 11 -35.04 -0.03 13.10
CA LEU A 11 -34.35 0.28 11.85
C LEU A 11 -33.18 1.27 12.02
N SER A 12 -33.15 2.06 13.10
CA SER A 12 -32.07 3.01 13.36
C SER A 12 -30.80 2.39 13.98
N SER A 13 -30.81 1.10 14.31
CA SER A 13 -29.64 0.37 14.82
C SER A 13 -28.86 -0.39 13.75
N ILE A 14 -29.20 -0.22 12.46
CA ILE A 14 -28.35 -0.66 11.35
C ILE A 14 -27.17 0.32 11.28
N GLN A 15 -26.21 0.16 12.19
CA GLN A 15 -24.90 0.77 12.05
C GLN A 15 -24.28 0.19 10.78
N VAL A 16 -24.01 1.07 9.83
CA VAL A 16 -23.15 0.77 8.67
C VAL A 16 -21.81 0.34 9.24
N ALA A 17 -21.58 -0.97 9.33
CA ALA A 17 -20.25 -1.49 9.59
C ALA A 17 -19.40 -1.08 8.39
N SER A 18 -18.56 -0.06 8.58
CA SER A 18 -17.44 0.18 7.67
C SER A 18 -16.57 -1.08 7.77
N ALA A 19 -16.58 -1.91 6.73
CA ALA A 19 -15.58 -2.93 6.55
C ALA A 19 -14.26 -2.20 6.32
N ASN A 20 -13.60 -1.82 7.41
CA ASN A 20 -12.21 -1.40 7.35
C ASN A 20 -11.47 -2.67 6.93
N LEU A 21 -11.16 -2.76 5.65
CA LEU A 21 -10.42 -3.88 5.11
C LEU A 21 -9.10 -3.88 5.87
N ASP A 22 -8.86 -4.93 6.65
CA ASP A 22 -7.61 -5.08 7.37
C ASP A 22 -6.52 -5.31 6.33
N CYS A 23 -5.93 -4.22 5.87
CA CYS A 23 -4.92 -4.22 4.82
C CYS A 23 -3.68 -5.00 5.21
N ASP A 24 -3.43 -5.13 6.52
CA ASP A 24 -2.35 -5.95 7.02
C ASP A 24 -2.66 -7.42 6.72
N ARG A 25 -3.92 -7.87 6.83
CA ARG A 25 -4.34 -9.20 6.34
C ARG A 25 -4.12 -9.37 4.86
N VAL A 26 -4.46 -8.39 4.03
CA VAL A 26 -4.27 -8.51 2.57
C VAL A 26 -2.79 -8.61 2.21
N LEU A 27 -1.95 -7.78 2.81
CA LEU A 27 -0.50 -7.76 2.59
C LEU A 27 0.23 -9.00 3.13
N THR A 28 -0.43 -9.78 3.98
CA THR A 28 0.13 -10.99 4.62
C THR A 28 -0.63 -12.26 4.26
N SER A 29 -1.55 -12.19 3.28
CA SER A 29 -2.44 -13.29 2.90
C SER A 29 -3.11 -13.94 4.12
N ASP A 30 -3.86 -13.14 4.89
CA ASP A 30 -4.48 -13.52 6.16
C ASP A 30 -3.46 -13.99 7.21
N TYR A 31 -2.34 -13.29 7.34
CA TYR A 31 -1.24 -13.61 8.27
C TYR A 31 -0.58 -14.97 8.03
N SER A 32 -0.78 -15.58 6.86
CA SER A 32 -0.12 -16.85 6.50
C SER A 32 1.33 -16.66 6.04
N VAL A 33 1.71 -15.44 5.66
CA VAL A 33 3.07 -15.07 5.27
C VAL A 33 3.49 -13.76 5.92
N ASP A 34 4.77 -13.65 6.27
CA ASP A 34 5.34 -12.41 6.82
C ASP A 34 5.86 -11.47 5.71
N SER A 35 6.01 -11.99 4.49
CA SER A 35 6.53 -11.26 3.34
C SER A 35 5.72 -11.58 2.08
N GLN A 36 5.49 -10.57 1.24
CA GLN A 36 4.77 -10.74 -0.02
C GLN A 36 5.34 -9.83 -1.11
N SER A 37 5.45 -10.37 -2.33
CA SER A 37 5.88 -9.62 -3.51
C SER A 37 4.70 -9.24 -4.38
N PHE A 38 4.73 -8.00 -4.88
CA PHE A 38 3.75 -7.43 -5.79
C PHE A 38 4.45 -6.85 -7.00
N LYS A 39 3.72 -6.80 -8.11
CA LYS A 39 4.19 -6.26 -9.37
C LYS A 39 3.19 -5.23 -9.89
N LEU A 40 3.68 -4.04 -10.23
CA LEU A 40 2.93 -3.00 -10.93
C LEU A 40 3.62 -2.64 -12.24
N ASN A 41 2.92 -1.91 -13.11
CA ASN A 41 3.49 -1.35 -14.31
C ASN A 41 3.87 0.13 -14.06
N GLU A 42 5.00 0.59 -14.59
CA GLU A 42 5.43 1.99 -14.48
C GLU A 42 4.44 2.97 -15.11
N PHE A 43 3.79 2.60 -16.22
CA PHE A 43 2.80 3.44 -16.89
C PHE A 43 1.54 3.70 -16.05
N ASP A 44 1.39 3.03 -14.91
CA ASP A 44 0.32 3.29 -13.95
C ASP A 44 0.63 4.44 -12.99
N LEU A 45 1.86 5.00 -13.04
CA LEU A 45 2.37 6.08 -12.20
C LEU A 45 2.72 7.32 -13.03
N GLU A 46 2.63 8.49 -12.41
CA GLU A 46 2.99 9.79 -13.00
C GLU A 46 4.43 10.20 -12.68
N SER A 47 4.97 9.76 -11.54
CA SER A 47 6.36 10.03 -11.16
C SER A 47 7.33 9.23 -12.02
N ASP A 48 8.50 9.82 -12.29
CA ASP A 48 9.61 9.20 -13.00
C ASP A 48 10.67 8.69 -12.00
N PHE A 49 11.09 7.43 -12.14
CA PHE A 49 12.01 6.77 -11.22
C PHE A 49 13.43 7.34 -11.28
N GLU A 50 13.88 7.69 -12.49
CA GLU A 50 15.19 8.24 -12.78
C GLU A 50 15.31 9.69 -12.26
N VAL A 51 14.21 10.46 -12.32
CA VAL A 51 14.13 11.83 -11.79
C VAL A 51 14.01 11.84 -10.27
N SER A 52 13.07 11.08 -9.70
CA SER A 52 12.83 11.04 -8.26
C SER A 52 12.35 9.67 -7.79
N ALA A 53 13.31 8.76 -7.58
CA ALA A 53 13.05 7.42 -7.08
C ALA A 53 12.22 7.39 -5.79
N VAL A 54 12.39 8.39 -4.90
CA VAL A 54 11.61 8.48 -3.65
C VAL A 54 10.14 8.79 -3.92
N ALA A 55 9.86 9.77 -4.79
CA ALA A 55 8.49 10.12 -5.15
C ALA A 55 7.81 8.95 -5.88
N PHE A 56 8.52 8.37 -6.83
CA PHE A 56 8.11 7.16 -7.55
C PHE A 56 7.73 6.03 -6.59
N ALA A 57 8.60 5.70 -5.64
CA ALA A 57 8.34 4.58 -4.73
C ALA A 57 7.16 4.84 -3.79
N ARG A 58 6.95 6.10 -3.35
CA ARG A 58 5.77 6.48 -2.56
C ARG A 58 4.50 6.34 -3.38
N GLU A 59 4.53 6.77 -4.63
CA GLU A 59 3.40 6.64 -5.55
C GLU A 59 3.09 5.16 -5.85
N ALA A 60 4.12 4.35 -6.10
CA ALA A 60 3.99 2.91 -6.32
C ALA A 60 3.30 2.19 -5.16
N VAL A 61 3.71 2.46 -3.91
CA VAL A 61 3.06 1.85 -2.72
C VAL A 61 1.63 2.39 -2.54
N THR A 62 1.39 3.67 -2.83
CA THR A 62 0.03 4.25 -2.81
C THR A 62 -0.87 3.61 -3.87
N LYS A 63 -0.34 3.34 -5.06
CA LYS A 63 -1.03 2.63 -6.14
C LYS A 63 -1.31 1.18 -5.76
N LEU A 64 -0.33 0.49 -5.16
CA LEU A 64 -0.52 -0.86 -4.63
C LEU A 64 -1.68 -0.89 -3.63
N TYR A 65 -1.71 0.03 -2.67
CA TYR A 65 -2.83 0.13 -1.73
C TYR A 65 -4.16 0.35 -2.43
N SER A 66 -4.20 1.20 -3.47
CA SER A 66 -5.41 1.39 -4.28
C SER A 66 -5.90 0.08 -4.90
N ASN A 67 -4.98 -0.67 -5.51
CA ASN A 67 -5.29 -1.93 -6.20
C ASN A 67 -5.77 -3.02 -5.23
N LEU A 68 -5.35 -2.94 -3.95
CA LEU A 68 -5.76 -3.86 -2.90
C LEU A 68 -7.03 -3.41 -2.14
N GLY A 69 -7.63 -2.26 -2.49
CA GLY A 69 -8.79 -1.70 -1.78
C GLY A 69 -8.44 -1.07 -0.42
N CYS A 70 -7.17 -0.71 -0.22
CA CYS A 70 -6.57 -0.24 1.02
C CYS A 70 -6.48 1.29 1.11
N GLU A 71 -7.56 1.98 0.75
CA GLU A 71 -7.63 3.43 0.60
C GLU A 71 -7.27 4.20 1.89
N GLU A 72 -7.61 3.65 3.07
CA GLU A 72 -7.34 4.28 4.36
C GLU A 72 -5.83 4.35 4.70
N LEU A 73 -5.01 3.48 4.09
CA LEU A 73 -3.56 3.47 4.30
C LEU A 73 -2.82 4.46 3.41
N LYS A 74 -3.45 5.01 2.37
CA LYS A 74 -2.85 6.05 1.51
C LYS A 74 -2.40 7.28 2.32
N GLN A 75 -3.14 7.59 3.39
CA GLN A 75 -2.88 8.75 4.24
C GLN A 75 -2.13 8.42 5.54
N LYS A 76 -2.04 7.14 5.94
CA LYS A 76 -1.21 6.71 7.07
C LYS A 76 0.26 6.63 6.63
N SER A 77 0.82 7.83 6.51
CA SER A 77 2.20 8.23 6.22
C SER A 77 3.22 7.09 6.19
N LEU A 78 3.70 6.75 4.99
CA LEU A 78 5.04 6.18 4.82
C LEU A 78 6.02 7.15 5.51
N GLN A 79 6.49 6.77 6.70
CA GLN A 79 7.17 7.68 7.63
C GLN A 79 8.54 8.06 7.09
N THR A 80 9.26 7.05 6.63
CA THR A 80 10.59 7.19 6.05
C THR A 80 10.56 6.65 4.63
N ALA A 81 11.21 7.35 3.70
CA ALA A 81 11.48 6.82 2.38
C ALA A 81 12.92 7.20 1.99
N THR A 82 13.72 6.22 1.63
CA THR A 82 15.12 6.42 1.26
C THR A 82 15.46 5.50 0.11
N CYS A 83 16.15 6.02 -0.90
CA CYS A 83 16.58 5.23 -2.04
C CYS A 83 18.10 5.20 -2.10
N SER A 84 18.65 4.05 -2.47
CA SER A 84 20.08 3.87 -2.67
C SER A 84 20.34 3.10 -3.95
N GLU A 85 21.45 3.43 -4.60
CA GLU A 85 21.94 2.64 -5.73
C GLU A 85 22.51 1.32 -5.22
N VAL A 86 22.05 0.22 -5.79
CA VAL A 86 22.61 -1.11 -5.56
C VAL A 86 23.98 -1.20 -6.23
N ILE A 87 24.08 -0.70 -7.46
CA ILE A 87 25.33 -0.53 -8.19
C ILE A 87 25.62 0.96 -8.30
N LYS A 88 26.65 1.43 -7.58
CA LYS A 88 27.06 2.85 -7.59
C LYS A 88 27.34 3.34 -9.00
N GLY A 89 26.77 4.48 -9.36
CA GLY A 89 26.92 5.12 -10.67
C GLY A 89 25.93 4.63 -11.72
N VAL A 90 25.05 3.67 -11.39
CA VAL A 90 23.98 3.19 -12.28
C VAL A 90 22.66 3.71 -11.75
N SER A 91 22.17 4.81 -12.31
CA SER A 91 20.99 5.54 -11.83
C SER A 91 19.68 4.73 -11.88
N THR A 92 19.60 3.73 -12.76
CA THR A 92 18.47 2.80 -12.88
C THR A 92 18.54 1.65 -11.88
N SER A 93 19.71 1.39 -11.28
CA SER A 93 19.93 0.32 -10.30
C SER A 93 19.67 0.85 -8.89
N LYS A 94 18.46 1.33 -8.62
CA LYS A 94 18.06 1.84 -7.29
C LYS A 94 17.06 0.91 -6.62
N VAL A 95 17.15 0.82 -5.30
CA VAL A 95 16.12 0.24 -4.44
C VAL A 95 15.72 1.30 -3.42
N CYS A 96 14.42 1.49 -3.28
CA CYS A 96 13.81 2.39 -2.31
C CYS A 96 13.23 1.60 -1.15
N TYR A 97 13.67 1.94 0.05
CA TYR A 97 13.10 1.48 1.30
C TYR A 97 12.03 2.48 1.77
N LEU A 98 10.85 1.99 2.10
CA LEU A 98 9.76 2.77 2.69
C LEU A 98 9.18 2.02 3.87
N GLU A 99 8.85 2.72 4.96
CA GLU A 99 8.31 2.06 6.16
C GLU A 99 7.07 2.73 6.70
N ASN A 100 6.27 1.93 7.39
CA ASN A 100 5.15 2.39 8.19
C ASN A 100 5.11 1.62 9.51
N LYS A 101 3.99 1.71 10.24
CA LYS A 101 3.85 1.05 11.55
C LYS A 101 3.71 -0.46 11.46
N GLN A 102 3.39 -1.00 10.30
CA GLN A 102 3.03 -2.40 10.11
C GLN A 102 4.13 -3.20 9.39
N GLY A 103 5.01 -2.54 8.67
CA GLY A 103 6.13 -3.16 8.00
C GLY A 103 6.96 -2.18 7.20
N TYR A 104 7.68 -2.75 6.24
CA TYR A 104 8.45 -1.99 5.27
C TYR A 104 8.30 -2.56 3.85
N PHE A 105 8.61 -1.72 2.89
CA PHE A 105 8.55 -1.98 1.47
C PHE A 105 9.93 -1.76 0.87
N LEU A 106 10.34 -2.68 0.00
CA LEU A 106 11.45 -2.48 -0.93
C LEU A 106 10.87 -2.34 -2.33
N VAL A 107 11.11 -1.20 -2.96
CA VAL A 107 10.62 -0.87 -4.30
C VAL A 107 11.79 -0.75 -5.25
N SER A 108 11.70 -1.44 -6.39
CA SER A 108 12.67 -1.36 -7.47
C SER A 108 11.97 -1.39 -8.82
N LYS A 109 12.64 -0.89 -9.85
CA LYS A 109 12.18 -0.93 -11.23
C LYS A 109 13.10 -1.84 -12.04
N ASP A 110 12.52 -2.68 -12.91
CA ASP A 110 13.29 -3.46 -13.88
C ASP A 110 13.41 -2.74 -15.24
N MET A 111 14.26 -3.27 -16.11
CA MET A 111 14.50 -2.70 -17.45
C MET A 111 13.31 -2.86 -18.41
N MET A 112 12.26 -3.58 -17.99
CA MET A 112 11.03 -3.79 -18.74
C MET A 112 9.87 -3.00 -18.15
N GLU A 113 10.17 -1.87 -17.48
CA GLU A 113 9.19 -0.91 -16.96
C GLU A 113 8.24 -1.52 -15.93
N ASN A 114 8.65 -2.62 -15.28
CA ASN A 114 7.89 -3.17 -14.18
C ASN A 114 8.43 -2.69 -12.84
N ILE A 115 7.51 -2.47 -11.93
CA ILE A 115 7.79 -2.12 -10.55
C ILE A 115 7.67 -3.38 -9.71
N ASN A 116 8.74 -3.73 -9.03
CA ASN A 116 8.79 -4.83 -8.07
C ASN A 116 8.69 -4.24 -6.66
N ILE A 117 7.66 -4.63 -5.92
CA ILE A 117 7.41 -4.18 -4.55
C ILE A 117 7.45 -5.41 -3.64
N LEU A 118 8.41 -5.47 -2.73
CA LEU A 118 8.45 -6.47 -1.67
C LEU A 118 7.97 -5.84 -0.37
N TYR A 119 6.87 -6.34 0.19
CA TYR A 119 6.42 -6.01 1.53
C TYR A 119 6.96 -7.04 2.54
N ASN A 120 7.34 -6.57 3.72
CA ASN A 120 7.65 -7.38 4.88
C ASN A 120 6.96 -6.78 6.11
N ARG A 121 6.24 -7.60 6.87
CA ARG A 121 5.64 -7.21 8.16
C ARG A 121 6.76 -6.99 9.19
N TRP A 122 6.53 -6.07 10.12
CA TRP A 122 7.27 -6.08 11.38
C TRP A 122 6.86 -7.31 12.22
N ASP A 123 7.78 -7.82 13.03
CA ASP A 123 7.46 -8.87 14.01
C ASP A 123 6.65 -8.28 15.19
#